data_AF-A0A7S2GFU9-F1
#
_entry.id   AF-A0A7S2GFU9-F1
#
_cell.length_a   1.000
_cell.length_b   1.000
_cell.length_c   1.000
_cell.angle_alpha   90.00
_cell.angle_beta   90.00
_cell.angle_gamma   90.00
#
_symmetry.space_group_name_H-M   'P 1'
#
loop_
_entity.id
_entity.type
_entity.pdbx_description
1 polymer ?
#
loop_
_entity_poly.entity_id
_entity_poly.type
_entity_poly.pdbx_seq_one_letter_code
_entity_poly.pdbx_strand_id
1 'polypeptide(L)'
;EKAINELKDQFGEDSVGVDVVPSEVEPQLTARVEVRGAAEDRLNGRYRARFAYKDRIEFEKEGDAKCQVYWSEWHDEWRMVIGDFKLGSTLYRHKYRPNWKADEHHGVPKEGWQKWFGREPVPTVKYLGPEDEGPSELGGEAAADTADAAAPAAAA
;
A
#
# COMPACT_ATOMS: atom_id res chain seq x y z
N GLU A 1 -17.13 54.18 39.26
CA GLU A 1 -15.70 53.83 39.37
C GLU A 1 -15.04 53.82 38.00
N LYS A 2 -13.93 54.56 37.84
CA LYS A 2 -13.03 54.56 36.68
C LYS A 2 -11.83 53.67 37.03
N ALA A 3 -11.77 52.44 36.52
CA ALA A 3 -10.60 51.57 36.76
C ALA A 3 -10.57 50.36 35.82
N ILE A 4 -10.69 50.55 34.50
CA ILE A 4 -10.34 49.49 33.55
C ILE A 4 -9.53 50.09 32.40
N ASN A 5 -8.22 50.01 32.59
CA ASN A 5 -7.25 49.62 31.58
C ASN A 5 -6.99 50.59 30.41
N GLU A 6 -6.51 51.74 30.79
CA GLU A 6 -5.49 52.53 30.08
C GLU A 6 -4.18 51.70 29.99
N LEU A 7 -4.02 50.87 28.95
CA LEU A 7 -2.74 50.19 28.58
C LEU A 7 -2.85 49.45 27.24
N LYS A 8 -3.40 50.10 26.21
CA LYS A 8 -3.48 49.52 24.84
C LYS A 8 -2.91 50.44 23.77
N ASP A 9 -1.96 51.28 24.16
CA ASP A 9 -1.30 52.25 23.29
C ASP A 9 0.18 52.35 23.67
N GLN A 10 0.94 51.32 23.30
CA GLN A 10 2.41 51.32 23.18
C GLN A 10 2.85 49.91 22.80
N PHE A 11 2.96 49.67 21.50
CA PHE A 11 3.96 48.82 20.83
C PHE A 11 3.43 48.62 19.41
N GLY A 12 3.68 49.64 18.58
CA GLY A 12 3.69 49.48 17.14
C GLY A 12 4.91 48.69 16.70
N GLU A 13 4.89 48.38 15.41
CA GLU A 13 6.01 47.92 14.58
C GLU A 13 6.41 46.44 14.67
N ASP A 14 5.90 45.71 13.66
CA ASP A 14 6.71 45.18 12.56
C ASP A 14 6.71 43.65 12.41
N SER A 15 6.69 43.25 11.14
CA SER A 15 7.01 41.94 10.60
C SER A 15 5.99 40.79 10.77
N VAL A 16 5.21 40.62 9.70
CA VAL A 16 4.95 39.34 9.00
C VAL A 16 5.26 38.05 9.77
N GLY A 17 4.32 37.63 10.61
CA GLY A 17 4.23 36.24 11.06
C GLY A 17 3.05 35.58 10.36
N VAL A 18 3.22 35.18 9.10
CA VAL A 18 2.39 34.08 8.59
C VAL A 18 2.72 32.91 9.51
N ASP A 19 1.79 32.60 10.41
CA ASP A 19 1.80 31.36 11.17
C ASP A 19 1.69 30.27 10.13
N VAL A 20 2.85 29.80 9.66
CA VAL A 20 2.97 28.54 8.94
C VAL A 20 2.57 27.52 9.98
N VAL A 21 1.27 27.24 10.04
CA VAL A 21 0.75 25.98 10.59
C VAL A 21 1.71 24.93 10.06
N PRO A 22 2.46 24.20 10.88
CA PRO A 22 3.20 23.07 10.37
C PRO A 22 2.12 22.17 9.78
N SER A 23 1.99 22.17 8.45
CA SER A 23 1.28 21.12 7.75
C SER A 23 1.96 19.85 8.21
N GLU A 24 1.37 19.20 9.21
CA GLU A 24 1.48 17.77 9.38
C GLU A 24 1.11 17.22 8.02
N VAL A 25 2.15 16.99 7.19
CA VAL A 25 1.99 16.41 5.87
C VAL A 25 1.39 15.05 6.15
N GLU A 26 0.07 14.97 6.07
CA GLU A 26 -0.64 13.71 6.12
C GLU A 26 0.06 12.84 5.09
N PRO A 27 0.59 11.67 5.50
CA PRO A 27 1.40 10.85 4.63
C PRO A 27 0.55 10.57 3.41
N GLN A 28 1.02 11.04 2.26
CA GLN A 28 0.27 10.89 1.03
C GLN A 28 0.04 9.39 0.83
N LEU A 29 -1.21 8.93 0.94
CA LEU A 29 -1.64 7.55 0.71
C LEU A 29 -1.52 7.18 -0.79
N THR A 30 -0.54 7.78 -1.47
CA THR A 30 -0.20 7.63 -2.88
C THR A 30 0.89 6.57 -3.07
N ALA A 31 1.50 6.07 -1.99
CA ALA A 31 2.49 5.00 -2.05
C ALA A 31 1.88 3.74 -2.69
N ARG A 32 2.54 3.24 -3.74
CA ARG A 32 2.15 2.03 -4.47
C ARG A 32 3.35 1.10 -4.61
N VAL A 33 3.12 -0.19 -4.42
CA VAL A 33 4.16 -1.21 -4.51
C VAL A 33 3.67 -2.38 -5.35
N GLU A 34 4.59 -3.10 -5.97
CA GLU A 34 4.29 -4.28 -6.76
C GLU A 34 5.04 -5.48 -6.21
N VAL A 35 4.30 -6.52 -5.86
CA VAL A 35 4.85 -7.79 -5.37
C VAL A 35 5.03 -8.73 -6.55
N ARG A 36 6.21 -9.33 -6.67
CA ARG A 36 6.56 -10.31 -7.71
C ARG A 36 7.29 -11.51 -7.13
N GLY A 37 7.16 -12.66 -7.77
CA GLY A 37 7.91 -13.87 -7.41
C GLY A 37 7.43 -14.54 -6.11
N ALA A 38 6.25 -14.17 -5.60
CA ALA A 38 5.60 -14.94 -4.56
C ALA A 38 5.19 -16.31 -5.15
N ALA A 39 5.44 -17.39 -4.41
CA ALA A 39 4.97 -18.72 -4.80
C ALA A 39 3.44 -18.86 -4.80
N GLU A 40 2.76 -17.96 -4.09
CA GLU A 40 1.30 -17.86 -4.10
C GLU A 40 0.92 -16.77 -5.11
N ASP A 41 0.46 -17.17 -6.30
CA ASP A 41 0.21 -16.27 -7.42
C ASP A 41 -0.75 -15.12 -7.10
N ARG A 42 -1.70 -15.36 -6.20
CA ARG A 42 -2.65 -14.33 -5.75
C ARG A 42 -1.97 -13.14 -5.09
N LEU A 43 -0.81 -13.32 -4.45
CA LEU A 43 -0.04 -12.22 -3.87
C LEU A 43 0.74 -11.42 -4.90
N ASN A 44 0.99 -11.95 -6.10
CA ASN A 44 1.67 -11.20 -7.14
C ASN A 44 0.74 -10.12 -7.71
N GLY A 45 1.26 -8.90 -7.89
CA GLY A 45 0.52 -7.76 -8.44
C GLY A 45 0.74 -6.46 -7.67
N ARG A 46 -0.08 -5.46 -7.99
CA ARG A 46 0.07 -4.10 -7.46
C ARG A 46 -0.76 -3.88 -6.21
N TYR A 47 -0.20 -3.11 -5.30
CA TYR A 47 -0.75 -2.77 -4.01
C TYR A 47 -0.68 -1.26 -3.82
N ARG A 48 -1.71 -0.71 -3.16
CA ARG A 48 -1.77 0.70 -2.79
C ARG A 48 -1.81 0.85 -1.27
N ALA A 49 -1.18 1.88 -0.75
CA ALA A 49 -1.28 2.24 0.65
C ALA A 49 -2.75 2.57 0.97
N ARG A 50 -3.31 1.85 1.92
CA ARG A 50 -4.65 2.11 2.45
C ARG A 50 -4.56 2.95 3.73
N PHE A 51 -3.55 2.67 4.54
CA PHE A 51 -3.33 3.33 5.81
C PHE A 51 -1.84 3.38 6.10
N ALA A 52 -1.32 4.53 6.53
CA ALA A 52 0.07 4.68 6.93
C ALA A 52 0.14 5.67 8.08
N TYR A 53 0.29 5.15 9.31
CA TYR A 53 0.49 5.97 10.50
C TYR A 53 1.46 5.27 11.44
N LYS A 54 2.02 6.03 12.39
CA LYS A 54 3.10 5.66 13.32
C LYS A 54 3.27 4.16 13.61
N ASP A 55 2.20 3.51 14.03
CA ASP A 55 2.24 2.14 14.57
C ASP A 55 1.58 1.12 13.61
N ARG A 56 0.98 1.57 12.51
CA ARG A 56 0.19 0.76 11.58
C ARG A 56 0.34 1.23 10.14
N ILE A 57 0.84 0.34 9.30
CA ILE A 57 1.00 0.57 7.86
C ILE A 57 0.35 -0.59 7.14
N GLU A 58 -0.53 -0.31 6.19
CA GLU A 58 -1.34 -1.29 5.48
C GLU A 58 -1.44 -0.95 4.00
N PHE A 59 -1.20 -1.96 3.19
CA PHE A 59 -1.36 -1.95 1.75
C PHE A 59 -2.37 -3.02 1.36
N GLU A 60 -3.26 -2.68 0.43
CA GLU A 60 -4.22 -3.60 -0.15
C GLU A 60 -3.90 -3.80 -1.63
N LYS A 61 -4.11 -5.03 -2.13
CA LYS A 61 -3.93 -5.30 -3.56
C LYS A 61 -5.01 -4.63 -4.39
N GLU A 62 -4.62 -4.01 -5.49
CA GLU A 62 -5.56 -3.46 -6.46
C GLU A 62 -6.35 -4.60 -7.11
N GLY A 63 -7.68 -4.60 -6.92
CA GLY A 63 -8.57 -5.64 -7.44
C GLY A 63 -8.80 -6.85 -6.52
N ASP A 64 -8.04 -7.02 -5.43
CA ASP A 64 -8.31 -8.06 -4.41
C ASP A 64 -7.95 -7.58 -3.00
N ALA A 65 -8.89 -6.92 -2.32
CA ALA A 65 -8.70 -6.37 -0.97
C ALA A 65 -8.40 -7.43 0.11
N LYS A 66 -8.56 -8.72 -0.21
CA LYS A 66 -8.21 -9.82 0.70
C LYS A 66 -6.70 -10.03 0.75
N CYS A 67 -5.97 -9.64 -0.29
CA CYS A 67 -4.52 -9.68 -0.32
C CYS A 67 -3.95 -8.40 0.31
N GLN A 68 -3.16 -8.55 1.37
CA GLN A 68 -2.67 -7.41 2.16
C GLN A 68 -1.19 -7.54 2.51
N VAL A 69 -0.51 -6.39 2.56
CA VAL A 69 0.85 -6.24 3.09
C VAL A 69 0.79 -5.21 4.21
N TYR A 70 1.18 -5.58 5.42
CA TYR A 70 1.07 -4.67 6.56
C TYR A 70 2.20 -4.83 7.57
N TRP A 71 2.49 -3.75 8.29
CA TRP A 71 3.36 -3.78 9.46
C TRP A 71 2.56 -4.13 10.70
N SER A 72 3.03 -5.12 11.46
CA SER A 72 2.46 -5.50 12.75
C SER A 72 3.40 -5.05 13.86
N GLU A 73 3.03 -3.99 14.61
CA GLU A 73 3.80 -3.57 15.78
C GLU A 73 3.90 -4.68 16.83
N TRP A 74 2.79 -5.41 17.06
CA TRP A 74 2.74 -6.49 18.04
C TRP A 74 3.84 -7.55 17.82
N HIS A 75 4.14 -7.85 16.55
CA HIS A 75 5.11 -8.87 16.17
C HIS A 75 6.44 -8.30 15.69
N ASP A 76 6.56 -6.97 15.64
CA ASP A 76 7.71 -6.24 15.10
C ASP A 76 8.13 -6.75 13.71
N GLU A 77 7.14 -7.00 12.84
CA GLU A 77 7.40 -7.51 11.49
C GLU A 77 6.35 -7.07 10.48
N TRP A 78 6.80 -6.90 9.24
CA TRP A 78 5.95 -6.87 8.06
C TRP A 78 5.38 -8.25 7.79
N ARG A 79 4.14 -8.29 7.29
CA ARG A 79 3.40 -9.51 6.98
C ARG A 79 2.69 -9.38 5.66
N MET A 80 2.75 -10.44 4.86
CA MET A 80 1.91 -10.64 3.68
C MET A 80 0.88 -11.72 3.96
N VAL A 81 -0.39 -11.43 3.70
CA VAL A 81 -1.52 -12.34 3.96
C VAL A 81 -2.51 -12.33 2.80
N ILE A 82 -3.29 -13.39 2.73
CA ILE A 82 -4.53 -13.45 1.95
C ILE A 82 -5.63 -13.82 2.94
N GLY A 83 -6.57 -12.90 3.19
CA GLY A 83 -7.54 -13.02 4.29
C GLY A 83 -8.41 -14.28 4.24
N ASP A 84 -8.78 -14.75 3.05
CA ASP A 84 -9.58 -15.97 2.86
C ASP A 84 -8.76 -17.27 2.74
N PHE A 85 -7.44 -17.18 2.59
CA PHE A 85 -6.58 -18.34 2.40
C PHE A 85 -5.92 -18.73 3.72
N LYS A 86 -5.93 -20.04 4.03
CA LYS A 86 -5.33 -20.57 5.27
C LYS A 86 -5.76 -19.76 6.51
N LEU A 87 -7.03 -19.35 6.57
CA LEU A 87 -7.60 -18.55 7.68
C LEU A 87 -6.89 -17.21 7.91
N GLY A 88 -6.36 -16.57 6.86
CA GLY A 88 -5.61 -15.31 6.99
C GLY A 88 -4.21 -15.48 7.57
N SER A 89 -3.66 -16.70 7.53
CA SER A 89 -2.30 -16.97 8.01
C SER A 89 -1.26 -16.14 7.26
N THR A 90 -0.23 -15.71 7.98
CA THR A 90 0.94 -15.05 7.39
C THR A 90 1.65 -16.00 6.42
N LEU A 91 1.87 -15.53 5.19
CA LEU A 91 2.55 -16.27 4.14
C LEU A 91 4.03 -15.88 4.07
N TYR A 92 4.30 -14.58 4.16
CA TYR A 92 5.65 -14.02 4.18
C TYR A 92 5.78 -12.96 5.28
N ARG A 93 6.99 -12.84 5.83
CA ARG A 93 7.32 -11.86 6.86
C ARG A 93 8.65 -11.16 6.62
N HIS A 94 8.82 -9.98 7.19
CA HIS A 94 10.11 -9.28 7.19
C HIS A 94 10.30 -8.45 8.47
N LYS A 95 11.48 -8.50 9.08
CA LYS A 95 11.78 -7.83 10.37
C LYS A 95 12.25 -6.37 10.23
N TYR A 96 12.00 -5.74 9.08
CA TYR A 96 12.49 -4.38 8.87
C TYR A 96 11.51 -3.43 9.53
N ARG A 97 11.96 -2.68 10.54
CA ARG A 97 11.11 -1.73 11.24
C ARG A 97 10.95 -0.45 10.42
N PRO A 98 9.72 -0.10 9.98
CA PRO A 98 9.52 1.05 9.11
C PRO A 98 9.53 2.36 9.88
N ASN A 99 10.01 3.41 9.22
CA ASN A 99 9.83 4.80 9.59
C ASN A 99 8.93 5.47 8.55
N TRP A 100 7.62 5.46 8.82
CA TRP A 100 6.59 5.91 7.88
C TRP A 100 6.74 7.36 7.35
N LYS A 101 7.49 8.23 8.05
CA LYS A 101 7.76 9.62 7.64
C LYS A 101 9.00 9.77 6.75
N ALA A 102 10.02 8.93 6.98
CA ALA A 102 11.34 9.11 6.37
C ALA A 102 11.61 8.08 5.26
N ASP A 103 11.03 6.89 5.37
CA ASP A 103 11.25 5.82 4.40
C ASP A 103 10.34 5.98 3.18
N GLU A 104 10.93 5.71 2.01
CA GLU A 104 10.20 5.55 0.75
C GLU A 104 9.10 4.50 0.91
N HIS A 105 7.91 4.79 0.35
CA HIS A 105 6.75 3.91 0.38
C HIS A 105 6.42 3.39 1.79
N HIS A 106 6.64 4.23 2.80
CA HIS A 106 6.40 3.93 4.21
C HIS A 106 7.22 2.75 4.75
N GLY A 107 8.37 2.44 4.13
CA GLY A 107 9.31 1.44 4.64
C GLY A 107 8.94 -0.01 4.33
N VAL A 108 8.16 -0.27 3.27
CA VAL A 108 7.90 -1.65 2.80
C VAL A 108 9.20 -2.25 2.24
N PRO A 109 9.72 -3.37 2.76
CA PRO A 109 11.00 -3.89 2.30
C PRO A 109 10.93 -4.45 0.86
N LYS A 110 11.92 -4.10 0.03
CA LYS A 110 12.06 -4.55 -1.38
C LYS A 110 12.41 -6.03 -1.51
N GLU A 111 13.17 -6.56 -0.57
CA GLU A 111 13.76 -7.90 -0.61
C GLU A 111 13.90 -8.47 0.81
N GLY A 112 14.50 -9.65 0.97
CA GLY A 112 14.77 -10.24 2.28
C GLY A 112 13.55 -10.88 2.97
N TRP A 113 12.43 -11.00 2.26
CA TRP A 113 11.22 -11.63 2.79
C TRP A 113 11.47 -13.08 3.15
N GLN A 114 10.91 -13.50 4.29
CA GLN A 114 11.00 -14.87 4.77
C GLN A 114 9.64 -15.53 4.66
N LYS A 115 9.59 -16.72 4.04
CA LYS A 115 8.36 -17.51 4.00
C LYS A 115 8.05 -18.04 5.39
N TRP A 116 6.78 -17.95 5.79
CA TRP A 116 6.34 -18.43 7.09
C TRP A 116 6.29 -19.97 7.14
N PHE A 117 5.92 -20.62 6.02
CA PHE A 117 5.92 -22.07 5.85
C PHE A 117 6.49 -22.49 4.49
N GLY A 118 7.44 -23.44 4.47
CA GLY A 118 7.97 -24.05 3.25
C GLY A 118 9.35 -23.51 2.80
N ARG A 119 9.80 -23.93 1.61
CA ARG A 119 11.10 -23.56 0.99
C ARG A 119 10.97 -22.96 -0.41
N GLU A 120 9.76 -22.61 -0.80
CA GLU A 120 9.44 -22.00 -2.10
C GLU A 120 10.04 -20.59 -2.23
N PRO A 121 10.09 -20.02 -3.46
CA PRO A 121 10.67 -18.70 -3.70
C PRO A 121 10.02 -17.61 -2.84
N VAL A 122 10.84 -16.64 -2.48
CA VAL A 122 10.45 -15.47 -1.68
C VAL A 122 10.13 -14.30 -2.60
N PRO A 123 9.12 -13.48 -2.26
CA PRO A 123 8.73 -12.36 -3.10
C PRO A 123 9.78 -11.25 -3.05
N THR A 124 9.76 -10.45 -4.11
CA THR A 124 10.40 -9.15 -4.20
C THR A 124 9.34 -8.07 -4.36
N VAL A 125 9.64 -6.87 -3.87
CA VAL A 125 8.75 -5.72 -3.92
C VAL A 125 9.42 -4.61 -4.70
N LYS A 126 8.73 -4.12 -5.74
CA LYS A 126 9.13 -2.96 -6.52
C LYS A 126 8.30 -1.75 -6.09
N TYR A 127 8.93 -0.61 -5.91
CA TYR A 127 8.23 0.64 -5.66
C TYR A 127 7.73 1.22 -6.98
N LEU A 128 6.47 1.64 -7.00
CA LEU A 128 5.86 2.27 -8.16
C LEU A 128 5.77 3.78 -7.92
N GLY A 129 6.16 4.54 -8.94
CA GLY A 129 6.01 5.99 -8.95
C GLY A 129 4.59 6.42 -9.36
N PRO A 130 4.27 7.71 -9.25
CA PRO A 130 2.98 8.25 -9.69
C PRO A 130 2.75 8.09 -11.21
N GLU A 131 3.83 7.99 -11.99
CA GLU A 131 3.81 7.79 -13.44
C GLU A 131 3.58 6.34 -13.89
N ASP A 132 3.60 5.37 -12.96
CA ASP A 132 3.39 3.93 -13.24
C ASP A 132 1.88 3.57 -13.33
N GLU A 133 1.02 4.54 -13.64
CA GLU A 133 -0.44 4.42 -13.81
C GLU A 133 -0.89 3.63 -15.08
N GLY A 134 -0.02 2.81 -15.66
CA GLY A 134 -0.42 1.92 -16.76
C GLY A 134 -1.38 0.84 -16.28
N PRO A 135 -2.31 0.32 -17.10
CA PRO A 135 -3.17 -0.78 -16.70
C PRO A 135 -2.32 -1.97 -16.22
N SER A 136 -2.73 -2.59 -15.10
CA SER A 136 -2.11 -3.81 -14.58
C SER A 136 -2.33 -4.97 -15.55
N GLU A 137 -1.49 -5.09 -16.58
CA GLU A 137 -1.54 -6.17 -17.58
C GLU A 137 -0.85 -7.45 -17.09
N LEU A 138 -1.24 -7.94 -15.93
CA LEU A 138 -0.94 -9.30 -15.49
C LEU A 138 -2.25 -10.06 -15.32
N GLY A 139 -2.91 -10.28 -16.45
CA GLY A 139 -4.13 -11.06 -16.59
C GLY A 139 -4.13 -11.80 -17.92
N GLY A 140 -3.61 -13.02 -17.90
CA GLY A 140 -4.09 -14.17 -18.68
C GLY A 140 -4.30 -13.98 -20.18
N GLU A 141 -3.33 -14.49 -20.93
CA GLU A 141 -3.52 -15.02 -22.28
C GLU A 141 -4.76 -15.96 -22.30
N ALA A 142 -5.83 -15.56 -23.00
CA ALA A 142 -6.93 -16.44 -23.38
C ALA A 142 -7.08 -16.35 -24.90
N ALA A 143 -6.72 -17.46 -25.54
CA ALA A 143 -6.61 -17.64 -26.96
C ALA A 143 -7.94 -17.41 -27.70
N ALA A 144 -7.81 -16.83 -28.90
CA ALA A 144 -8.57 -17.10 -30.11
C ALA A 144 -10.07 -17.41 -29.92
N ASP A 145 -10.88 -16.36 -30.05
CA ASP A 145 -12.22 -16.46 -30.63
C ASP A 145 -12.05 -17.00 -32.07
N THR A 146 -12.35 -18.27 -32.29
CA THR A 146 -12.52 -18.82 -33.62
C THR A 146 -13.79 -19.65 -33.65
N ALA A 147 -14.82 -19.01 -34.24
CA ALA A 147 -15.95 -19.60 -34.93
C ALA A 147 -16.94 -20.43 -34.11
N ASP A 148 -17.96 -19.74 -33.60
CA ASP A 148 -19.31 -20.29 -33.52
C ASP A 148 -20.06 -19.97 -34.82
N ALA A 149 -20.30 -21.00 -35.63
CA ALA A 149 -21.38 -21.00 -36.61
C ALA A 149 -21.94 -22.42 -36.69
N ALA A 150 -22.87 -22.71 -35.78
CA ALA A 150 -23.71 -23.89 -35.83
C ALA A 150 -24.76 -23.77 -36.95
N ALA A 151 -24.97 -24.88 -37.68
CA ALA A 151 -26.25 -25.17 -38.33
C ALA A 151 -26.55 -26.67 -38.19
N PRO A 152 -27.62 -27.07 -37.46
CA PRO A 152 -28.08 -28.45 -37.39
C PRO A 152 -29.27 -28.72 -38.33
N ALA A 153 -29.57 -30.02 -38.47
CA ALA A 153 -30.74 -30.67 -39.08
C ALA A 153 -30.76 -30.82 -40.62
N ALA A 154 -31.35 -31.83 -41.24
CA ALA A 154 -31.67 -33.24 -40.97
C ALA A 154 -32.40 -33.74 -42.24
N ALA A 155 -32.37 -35.06 -42.47
CA ALA A 155 -33.31 -35.85 -43.27
C ALA A 155 -33.37 -35.66 -44.81
N ALA A 156 -32.91 -36.67 -45.56
CA ALA A 156 -33.74 -37.66 -46.26
C ALA A 156 -32.86 -38.60 -47.09
#